data_AF-A0A930SYU9-F1
#
_entry.id   AF-A0A930SYU9-F1
#
_cell.length_a   1.000
_cell.length_b   1.000
_cell.length_c   1.000
_cell.angle_alpha   90.00
_cell.angle_beta   90.00
_cell.angle_gamma   90.00
#
_symmetry.space_group_name_H-M   'P 1'
#
loop_
_entity.id
_entity.type
_entity.pdbx_description
1 polymer ?
#
loop_
_entity_poly.entity_id
_entity_poly.type
_entity_poly.pdbx_seq_one_letter_code
_entity_poly.pdbx_strand_id
1 'polypeptide(L)'
;MKDLTIEECYQILELDPNTNLAEIEQHYFKFLGNRLKQGEKQELELIKQAYKILSDYYYYQQEQQEKLKQKSYELDIAKKLNHNLRGSNFKVKVRANFTDLEILIKNCPKHKKNTAINLIYHSLKSDSTIQQNLIKIYALKSDNSYFWQEEINFKKGENYSNNGEILLSEAERKTNTYFIPIAFLIAFGMSFANFLTWFIGMWIHEFGHATIAWFSGYRAMITFGATITALEKSNFVYFGILFLIGLTFYNGWKEDKKSTMIVCVIFAIIQFILTWMVGYRGYTILMAWGGIGGEFYLSTLLIIAFYWRLPEKFYWDFWRFGAVIIGAITFCSSFVKWHSIKVGKADIPWGTLWGGRGDSGGDLNILNDYGGWSANQIIGTYINLSNLCLLIVVIFYLFNLLKSHPELPLKLRQFFVK
;
A
#
# COMPACT_ATOMS: atom_id res chain seq x y z
N MET A 1 -8.93 -67.75 23.25
CA MET A 1 -10.19 -67.04 23.52
C MET A 1 -10.84 -66.80 22.17
N LYS A 2 -12.15 -67.07 22.00
CA LYS A 2 -12.84 -66.74 20.76
C LYS A 2 -12.89 -65.21 20.63
N ASP A 3 -12.61 -64.68 19.44
CA ASP A 3 -12.85 -63.26 19.14
C ASP A 3 -14.37 -63.05 19.08
N LEU A 4 -14.89 -62.24 20.00
CA LEU A 4 -16.31 -61.88 20.04
C LEU A 4 -16.59 -60.87 18.91
N THR A 5 -17.67 -61.10 18.17
CA THR A 5 -18.21 -60.13 17.20
C THR A 5 -18.95 -59.00 17.93
N ILE A 6 -19.12 -57.85 17.28
CA ILE A 6 -19.83 -56.71 17.87
C ILE A 6 -21.30 -57.09 18.18
N GLU A 7 -21.95 -57.87 17.32
CA GLU A 7 -23.32 -58.35 17.58
C GLU A 7 -23.40 -59.26 18.81
N GLU A 8 -22.43 -60.17 18.99
CA GLU A 8 -22.33 -61.00 20.19
C GLU A 8 -22.10 -60.16 21.45
N CYS A 9 -21.32 -59.07 21.35
CA CYS A 9 -21.12 -58.16 22.48
C CYS A 9 -22.42 -57.46 22.91
N TYR A 10 -23.27 -57.02 21.96
CA TYR A 10 -24.60 -56.47 22.30
C TYR A 10 -25.51 -57.52 22.94
N GLN A 11 -25.49 -58.76 22.44
CA GLN A 11 -26.28 -59.86 23.01
C GLN A 11 -25.83 -60.21 24.44
N ILE A 12 -24.52 -60.31 24.68
CA ILE A 12 -23.94 -60.59 26.01
C ILE A 12 -24.30 -59.51 27.03
N LEU A 13 -24.38 -58.24 26.58
CA LEU A 13 -24.72 -57.11 27.43
C LEU A 13 -26.22 -56.82 27.50
N GLU A 14 -27.06 -57.59 26.79
CA GLU A 14 -28.51 -57.38 26.70
C GLU A 14 -28.89 -55.95 26.25
N LEU A 15 -28.12 -55.39 25.30
CA LEU A 15 -28.27 -54.02 24.80
C LEU A 15 -28.83 -53.96 23.37
N ASP A 16 -29.55 -52.87 23.06
CA ASP A 16 -29.98 -52.58 21.69
C ASP A 16 -28.76 -52.11 20.85
N PRO A 17 -28.60 -52.57 19.60
CA PRO A 17 -27.53 -52.08 18.71
C PRO A 17 -27.48 -50.56 18.51
N ASN A 18 -28.59 -49.83 18.76
CA ASN A 18 -28.69 -48.39 18.60
C ASN A 18 -28.35 -47.59 19.88
N THR A 19 -28.01 -48.26 20.98
CA THR A 19 -27.68 -47.60 22.26
C THR A 19 -26.43 -46.74 22.13
N ASN A 20 -26.41 -45.54 22.75
CA ASN A 20 -25.23 -44.67 22.70
C ASN A 20 -24.17 -45.05 23.76
N LEU A 21 -22.93 -44.56 23.62
CA LEU A 21 -21.83 -44.92 24.53
C LEU A 21 -22.15 -44.64 26.01
N ALA A 22 -22.81 -43.52 26.32
CA ALA A 22 -23.15 -43.16 27.70
C ALA A 22 -24.17 -44.14 28.31
N GLU A 23 -25.14 -44.57 27.51
CA GLU A 23 -26.12 -45.60 27.89
C GLU A 23 -25.47 -46.98 28.03
N ILE A 24 -24.51 -47.34 27.15
CA ILE A 24 -23.71 -48.57 27.26
C ILE A 24 -22.93 -48.59 28.57
N GLU A 25 -22.26 -47.49 28.92
CA GLU A 25 -21.50 -47.35 30.17
C GLU A 25 -22.41 -47.48 31.39
N GLN A 26 -23.53 -46.74 31.42
CA GLN A 26 -24.50 -46.83 32.51
C GLN A 26 -25.11 -48.23 32.65
N HIS A 27 -25.45 -48.86 31.52
CA HIS A 27 -26.01 -50.21 31.51
C HIS A 27 -25.00 -51.23 32.02
N TYR A 28 -23.75 -51.17 31.54
CA TYR A 28 -22.68 -52.05 31.96
C TYR A 28 -22.47 -52.04 33.47
N PHE A 29 -22.37 -50.87 34.11
CA PHE A 29 -22.16 -50.81 35.56
C PHE A 29 -23.34 -51.38 36.34
N LYS A 30 -24.58 -51.15 35.89
CA LYS A 30 -25.79 -51.71 36.50
C LYS A 30 -25.86 -53.23 36.31
N PHE A 31 -25.57 -53.70 35.11
CA PHE A 31 -25.61 -55.12 34.73
C PHE A 31 -24.54 -55.92 35.48
N LEU A 32 -23.31 -55.42 35.50
CA LEU A 32 -22.20 -55.99 36.26
C LEU A 32 -22.50 -56.06 37.76
N GLY A 33 -23.09 -54.99 38.32
CA GLY A 33 -23.49 -54.95 39.74
C GLY A 33 -24.56 -55.98 40.11
N ASN A 34 -25.52 -56.24 39.21
CA ASN A 34 -26.54 -57.26 39.42
C ASN A 34 -25.96 -58.69 39.35
N ARG A 35 -25.10 -58.97 38.36
CA ARG A 35 -24.45 -60.27 38.19
C ARG A 35 -23.47 -60.60 39.32
N LEU A 36 -22.75 -59.59 39.84
CA LEU A 36 -21.91 -59.75 41.02
C LEU A 36 -22.70 -60.21 42.26
N LYS A 37 -23.94 -59.72 42.44
CA LYS A 37 -24.81 -60.15 43.55
C LYS A 37 -25.29 -61.60 43.41
N GLN A 38 -25.32 -62.14 42.20
CA GLN A 38 -25.77 -63.50 41.88
C GLN A 38 -24.64 -64.55 42.00
N GLY A 39 -23.37 -64.13 42.13
CA GLY A 39 -22.23 -65.02 42.39
C GLY A 39 -21.63 -65.72 41.14
N GLU A 40 -22.06 -65.34 39.94
CA GLU A 40 -21.66 -65.95 38.66
C GLU A 40 -20.30 -65.46 38.17
N LYS A 41 -19.21 -65.92 38.81
CA LYS A 41 -17.84 -65.43 38.51
C LYS A 41 -17.36 -65.68 37.08
N GLN A 42 -17.85 -66.72 36.40
CA GLN A 42 -17.39 -67.11 35.06
C GLN A 42 -17.96 -66.19 33.96
N GLU A 43 -19.17 -65.65 34.14
CA GLU A 43 -19.80 -64.76 33.16
C GLU A 43 -19.25 -63.32 33.22
N LEU A 44 -18.73 -62.90 34.37
CA LEU A 44 -18.19 -61.56 34.56
C LEU A 44 -17.03 -61.23 33.61
N GLU A 45 -16.17 -62.21 33.31
CA GLU A 45 -15.05 -61.98 32.38
C GLU A 45 -15.53 -61.81 30.94
N LEU A 46 -16.56 -62.55 30.53
CA LEU A 46 -17.18 -62.38 29.22
C LEU A 46 -17.88 -61.01 29.10
N ILE A 47 -18.59 -60.58 30.14
CA ILE A 47 -19.25 -59.27 30.20
C ILE A 47 -18.23 -58.12 30.11
N LYS A 48 -17.11 -58.22 30.86
CA LYS A 48 -16.02 -57.23 30.78
C LYS A 48 -15.38 -57.18 29.39
N GLN A 49 -15.15 -58.35 28.78
CA GLN A 49 -14.55 -58.44 27.45
C GLN A 49 -15.49 -57.84 26.40
N ALA A 50 -16.79 -58.16 26.46
CA ALA A 50 -17.81 -57.60 25.57
C ALA A 50 -17.90 -56.08 25.71
N TYR A 51 -17.96 -55.55 26.94
CA TYR A 51 -17.96 -54.11 27.18
C TYR A 51 -16.70 -53.42 26.64
N LYS A 52 -15.51 -53.99 26.86
CA LYS A 52 -14.26 -53.42 26.36
C LYS A 52 -14.25 -53.33 24.84
N ILE A 53 -14.61 -54.40 24.14
CA ILE A 53 -14.66 -54.43 22.67
C ILE A 53 -15.65 -53.38 22.13
N LEU A 54 -16.83 -53.30 22.74
CA LEU A 54 -17.89 -52.39 22.31
C LEU A 54 -17.51 -50.92 22.60
N SER A 55 -16.94 -50.65 23.78
CA SER A 55 -16.40 -49.33 24.15
C SER A 55 -15.29 -48.88 23.19
N ASP A 56 -14.30 -49.75 22.92
CA ASP A 56 -13.21 -49.48 21.98
C ASP A 56 -13.75 -49.18 20.57
N TYR A 57 -14.79 -49.90 20.13
CA TYR A 57 -15.46 -49.65 18.85
C TYR A 57 -16.13 -48.27 18.79
N TYR A 58 -16.87 -47.86 19.83
CA TYR A 58 -17.50 -46.54 19.86
C TYR A 58 -16.48 -45.40 19.97
N TYR A 59 -15.42 -45.57 20.78
CA TYR A 59 -14.33 -44.60 20.83
C TYR A 59 -13.66 -44.44 19.46
N TYR A 60 -13.41 -45.55 18.76
CA TYR A 60 -12.89 -45.52 17.40
C TYR A 60 -13.84 -44.81 16.42
N GLN A 61 -15.15 -45.11 16.47
CA GLN A 61 -16.16 -44.47 15.62
C GLN A 61 -16.26 -42.96 15.90
N GLN A 62 -16.26 -42.53 17.16
CA GLN A 62 -16.23 -41.11 17.54
C GLN A 62 -14.97 -40.43 17.01
N GLU A 63 -13.79 -41.04 17.19
CA GLU A 63 -12.52 -40.50 16.70
C GLU A 63 -12.54 -40.33 15.16
N GLN A 64 -13.11 -41.29 14.41
CA GLN A 64 -13.27 -41.17 12.96
C GLN A 64 -14.25 -40.06 12.57
N GLN A 65 -15.38 -39.91 13.27
CA GLN A 65 -16.33 -38.84 13.01
C GLN A 65 -15.73 -37.45 13.31
N GLU A 66 -14.96 -37.31 14.38
CA GLU A 66 -14.24 -36.07 14.69
C GLU A 66 -13.20 -35.74 13.62
N LYS A 67 -12.39 -36.73 13.19
CA LYS A 67 -11.44 -36.57 12.08
C LYS A 67 -12.14 -36.13 10.79
N LEU A 68 -13.32 -36.67 10.49
CA LEU A 68 -14.12 -36.27 9.33
C LEU A 68 -14.65 -34.83 9.44
N LYS A 69 -15.19 -34.44 10.62
CA LYS A 69 -15.64 -33.07 10.88
C LYS A 69 -14.48 -32.07 10.77
N GLN A 70 -13.34 -32.39 11.34
CA GLN A 70 -12.11 -31.60 11.26
C GLN A 70 -11.63 -31.45 9.82
N LYS A 71 -11.57 -32.54 9.05
CA LYS A 71 -11.19 -32.51 7.63
C LYS A 71 -12.18 -31.70 6.78
N SER A 72 -13.47 -31.77 7.07
CA SER A 72 -14.50 -30.97 6.39
C SER A 72 -14.32 -29.48 6.70
N TYR A 73 -14.04 -29.13 7.96
CA TYR A 73 -13.75 -27.76 8.40
C TYR A 73 -12.48 -27.20 7.72
N GLU A 74 -11.39 -27.98 7.68
CA GLU A 74 -10.16 -27.62 6.96
C GLU A 74 -10.42 -27.35 5.48
N LEU A 75 -11.19 -28.21 4.82
CA LEU A 75 -11.52 -28.08 3.41
C LEU A 75 -12.39 -26.85 3.13
N ASP A 76 -13.34 -26.52 4.00
CA ASP A 76 -14.15 -25.31 3.85
C ASP A 76 -13.30 -24.04 3.94
N ILE A 77 -12.46 -23.93 4.98
CA ILE A 77 -11.54 -22.80 5.14
C ILE A 77 -10.55 -22.74 3.99
N ALA A 78 -9.95 -23.87 3.60
CA ALA A 78 -9.02 -23.91 2.47
C ALA A 78 -9.68 -23.50 1.16
N LYS A 79 -10.93 -23.91 0.91
CA LYS A 79 -11.69 -23.48 -0.28
C LYS A 79 -11.95 -21.98 -0.26
N LYS A 80 -12.40 -21.42 0.87
CA LYS A 80 -12.64 -19.98 1.04
C LYS A 80 -11.35 -19.17 0.86
N LEU A 81 -10.26 -19.57 1.53
CA LEU A 81 -8.96 -18.90 1.39
C LEU A 81 -8.44 -18.98 -0.05
N ASN A 82 -8.47 -20.16 -0.69
CA ASN A 82 -8.05 -20.29 -2.08
C ASN A 82 -8.95 -19.51 -3.04
N HIS A 83 -10.24 -19.37 -2.74
CA HIS A 83 -11.16 -18.52 -3.51
C HIS A 83 -10.80 -17.04 -3.38
N ASN A 84 -10.59 -16.55 -2.15
CA ASN A 84 -10.26 -15.15 -1.88
C ASN A 84 -8.85 -14.78 -2.36
N LEU A 85 -7.92 -15.72 -2.35
CA LEU A 85 -6.55 -15.55 -2.84
C LEU A 85 -6.40 -15.88 -4.33
N ARG A 86 -7.49 -16.25 -5.02
CA ARG A 86 -7.48 -16.58 -6.45
C ARG A 86 -7.00 -15.36 -7.25
N GLY A 87 -5.84 -15.48 -7.90
CA GLY A 87 -5.18 -14.41 -8.67
C GLY A 87 -3.83 -13.94 -8.12
N SER A 88 -3.47 -14.35 -6.90
CA SER A 88 -2.17 -14.05 -6.27
C SER A 88 -1.05 -15.07 -6.59
N ASN A 89 -1.37 -16.12 -7.36
CA ASN A 89 -0.54 -17.31 -7.63
C ASN A 89 -0.14 -18.13 -6.38
N PHE A 90 -0.74 -17.83 -5.22
CA PHE A 90 -0.54 -18.61 -4.01
C PHE A 90 -1.44 -19.86 -4.03
N LYS A 91 -0.88 -21.00 -3.63
CA LYS A 91 -1.66 -22.21 -3.31
C LYS A 91 -1.67 -22.35 -1.80
N VAL A 92 -2.86 -22.37 -1.21
CA VAL A 92 -3.03 -22.44 0.23
C VAL A 92 -3.55 -23.82 0.63
N LYS A 93 -2.90 -24.41 1.63
CA LYS A 93 -3.37 -25.61 2.33
C LYS A 93 -3.57 -25.23 3.79
N VAL A 94 -4.69 -25.66 4.36
CA VAL A 94 -5.03 -25.40 5.76
C VAL A 94 -4.97 -26.72 6.52
N ARG A 95 -4.45 -26.68 7.74
CA ARG A 95 -4.59 -27.74 8.73
C ARG A 95 -5.15 -27.10 9.99
N ALA A 96 -6.19 -27.68 10.56
CA ALA A 96 -6.79 -27.19 11.78
C ALA A 96 -6.42 -28.18 12.88
N ASN A 97 -5.82 -27.70 13.95
CA ASN A 97 -5.68 -28.45 15.19
C ASN A 97 -6.67 -27.88 16.22
N PHE A 98 -6.72 -28.50 17.40
CA PHE A 98 -7.55 -28.03 18.51
C PHE A 98 -7.10 -26.66 19.03
N THR A 99 -5.80 -26.37 19.01
CA THR A 99 -5.23 -25.15 19.57
C THR A 99 -4.92 -24.08 18.52
N ASP A 100 -4.56 -24.50 17.31
CA ASP A 100 -4.12 -23.60 16.25
C ASP A 100 -4.62 -23.96 14.85
N LEU A 101 -4.63 -22.97 13.97
CA LEU A 101 -4.92 -23.10 12.54
C LEU A 101 -3.61 -22.89 11.76
N GLU A 102 -3.07 -23.94 11.16
CA GLU A 102 -1.90 -23.85 10.30
C GLU A 102 -2.30 -23.53 8.85
N ILE A 103 -1.72 -22.48 8.29
CA ILE A 103 -1.93 -22.05 6.91
C ILE A 103 -0.61 -22.16 6.15
N LEU A 104 -0.53 -23.15 5.26
CA LEU A 104 0.63 -23.45 4.45
C LEU A 104 0.46 -22.78 3.07
N ILE A 105 1.32 -21.82 2.75
CA ILE A 105 1.32 -21.08 1.49
C ILE A 105 2.49 -21.57 0.63
N LYS A 106 2.20 -22.13 -0.54
CA LYS A 106 3.26 -22.48 -1.51
C LYS A 106 3.60 -21.28 -2.39
N ASN A 107 4.89 -21.14 -2.71
CA ASN A 107 5.44 -20.15 -3.64
C ASN A 107 5.27 -18.68 -3.20
N CYS A 108 5.33 -18.40 -1.90
CA CYS A 108 5.29 -17.03 -1.38
C CYS A 108 6.69 -16.50 -1.03
N PRO A 109 7.33 -15.69 -1.90
CA PRO A 109 8.63 -15.11 -1.60
C PRO A 109 8.57 -14.11 -0.43
N LYS A 110 9.72 -13.81 0.18
CA LYS A 110 9.85 -13.08 1.45
C LYS A 110 9.35 -11.64 1.29
N HIS A 111 9.59 -11.03 0.13
CA HIS A 111 9.08 -9.70 -0.20
C HIS A 111 7.54 -9.62 -0.31
N LYS A 112 6.83 -10.76 -0.40
CA LYS A 112 5.35 -10.81 -0.39
C LYS A 112 4.78 -11.27 0.96
N LYS A 113 5.61 -11.51 1.98
CA LYS A 113 5.20 -11.99 3.31
C LYS A 113 4.05 -11.16 3.88
N ASN A 114 4.24 -9.85 4.01
CA ASN A 114 3.25 -8.96 4.64
C ASN A 114 1.96 -8.88 3.82
N THR A 115 2.05 -8.88 2.49
CA THR A 115 0.89 -8.94 1.61
C THR A 115 0.07 -10.22 1.82
N ALA A 116 0.74 -11.37 1.88
CA ALA A 116 0.09 -12.66 2.09
C ALA A 116 -0.58 -12.74 3.46
N ILE A 117 0.12 -12.30 4.52
CA ILE A 117 -0.41 -12.22 5.88
C ILE A 117 -1.65 -11.33 5.94
N ASN A 118 -1.59 -10.12 5.36
CA ASN A 118 -2.72 -9.19 5.37
C ASN A 118 -3.94 -9.73 4.62
N LEU A 119 -3.74 -10.40 3.47
CA LEU A 119 -4.83 -11.00 2.71
C LEU A 119 -5.48 -12.17 3.47
N ILE A 120 -4.67 -13.01 4.12
CA ILE A 120 -5.16 -14.11 4.96
C ILE A 120 -5.93 -13.53 6.15
N TYR A 121 -5.34 -12.59 6.88
CA TYR A 121 -5.97 -11.98 8.03
C TYR A 121 -7.32 -11.35 7.67
N HIS A 122 -7.40 -10.57 6.58
CA HIS A 122 -8.65 -9.99 6.12
C HIS A 122 -9.69 -11.05 5.71
N SER A 123 -9.27 -12.11 5.04
CA SER A 123 -10.15 -13.21 4.65
C SER A 123 -10.72 -13.96 5.87
N LEU A 124 -9.93 -14.08 6.93
CA LEU A 124 -10.34 -14.76 8.16
C LEU A 124 -11.18 -13.84 9.05
N LYS A 125 -10.87 -12.53 9.09
CA LYS A 125 -11.64 -11.53 9.83
C LYS A 125 -13.11 -11.45 9.41
N SER A 126 -13.41 -11.70 8.14
CA SER A 126 -14.79 -11.75 7.64
C SER A 126 -15.54 -13.05 7.99
N ASP A 127 -14.85 -14.10 8.44
CA ASP A 127 -15.46 -15.41 8.66
C ASP A 127 -15.78 -15.66 10.14
N SER A 128 -17.07 -15.77 10.45
CA SER A 128 -17.55 -16.04 11.81
C SER A 128 -17.30 -17.49 12.24
N THR A 129 -16.99 -18.42 11.33
CA THR A 129 -16.86 -19.85 11.64
C THR A 129 -15.53 -20.23 12.31
N ILE A 130 -14.55 -19.31 12.35
CA ILE A 130 -13.22 -19.61 12.90
C ILE A 130 -13.29 -19.67 14.43
N GLN A 131 -12.85 -20.80 15.00
CA GLN A 131 -12.87 -21.05 16.43
C GLN A 131 -11.49 -20.89 17.10
N GLN A 132 -10.40 -21.05 16.33
CA GLN A 132 -9.04 -20.99 16.85
C GLN A 132 -8.56 -19.55 17.08
N ASN A 133 -7.88 -19.33 18.20
CA ASN A 133 -7.26 -18.04 18.53
C ASN A 133 -5.82 -17.93 18.02
N LEU A 134 -5.14 -19.04 17.71
CA LEU A 134 -3.77 -19.01 17.20
C LEU A 134 -3.78 -19.45 15.74
N ILE A 135 -3.20 -18.64 14.87
CA ILE A 135 -3.03 -18.95 13.45
C ILE A 135 -1.55 -18.95 13.15
N LYS A 136 -1.02 -20.09 12.69
CA LYS A 136 0.37 -20.21 12.26
C LYS A 136 0.44 -20.20 10.75
N ILE A 137 1.13 -19.23 10.18
CA ILE A 137 1.28 -19.09 8.73
C ILE A 137 2.69 -19.52 8.35
N TYR A 138 2.77 -20.50 7.45
CA TYR A 138 4.04 -21.03 6.93
C TYR A 138 4.10 -20.81 5.43
N ALA A 139 5.18 -20.21 4.95
CA ALA A 139 5.50 -20.21 3.52
C ALA A 139 6.46 -21.34 3.19
N LEU A 140 6.07 -22.15 2.20
CA LEU A 140 6.85 -23.28 1.70
C LEU A 140 7.45 -22.97 0.33
N LYS A 141 8.68 -23.42 0.11
CA LYS A 141 9.30 -23.52 -1.21
C LYS A 141 8.70 -24.69 -2.01
N SER A 142 9.11 -24.81 -3.28
CA SER A 142 8.68 -25.90 -4.18
C SER A 142 9.04 -27.29 -3.67
N ASP A 143 10.15 -27.40 -2.94
CA ASP A 143 10.66 -28.61 -2.27
C ASP A 143 10.02 -28.88 -0.89
N ASN A 144 8.98 -28.11 -0.51
CA ASN A 144 8.39 -28.07 0.84
C ASN A 144 9.33 -27.62 1.97
N SER A 145 10.49 -27.03 1.69
CA SER A 145 11.30 -26.40 2.74
C SER A 145 10.61 -25.14 3.27
N TYR A 146 10.76 -24.85 4.57
CA TYR A 146 10.26 -23.60 5.14
C TYR A 146 11.02 -22.40 4.59
N PHE A 147 10.29 -21.34 4.25
CA PHE A 147 10.84 -20.08 3.76
C PHE A 147 10.70 -18.96 4.79
N TRP A 148 9.52 -18.84 5.40
CA TRP A 148 9.27 -18.00 6.57
C TRP A 148 8.05 -18.54 7.33
N GLN A 149 7.96 -18.19 8.61
CA GLN A 149 6.83 -18.49 9.49
C GLN A 149 6.40 -17.22 10.23
N GLU A 150 5.11 -17.11 10.54
CA GLU A 150 4.53 -16.06 11.36
C GLU A 150 3.43 -16.65 12.23
N GLU A 151 3.36 -16.23 13.50
CA GLU A 151 2.27 -16.59 14.40
C GLU A 151 1.38 -15.38 14.65
N ILE A 152 0.09 -15.61 14.57
CA ILE A 152 -0.94 -14.58 14.66
C ILE A 152 -1.90 -14.96 15.76
N ASN A 153 -2.00 -14.12 16.79
CA ASN A 153 -3.04 -14.25 17.80
C ASN A 153 -4.33 -13.57 17.30
N PHE A 154 -5.24 -14.39 16.80
CA PHE A 154 -6.53 -14.02 16.25
C PHE A 154 -7.58 -14.01 17.35
N LYS A 155 -7.67 -12.92 18.11
CA LYS A 155 -8.80 -12.71 19.01
C LYS A 155 -9.97 -12.08 18.26
N LYS A 156 -11.13 -12.74 18.26
CA LYS A 156 -12.37 -12.20 17.71
C LYS A 156 -12.73 -10.88 18.41
N GLY A 157 -12.93 -9.82 17.63
CA GLY A 157 -13.37 -8.51 18.12
C GLY A 157 -12.25 -7.59 18.62
N GLU A 158 -11.06 -8.10 18.95
CA GLU A 158 -9.88 -7.25 19.10
C GLU A 158 -9.37 -6.89 17.70
N ASN A 159 -9.20 -5.60 17.44
CA ASN A 159 -8.36 -5.19 16.32
C ASN A 159 -6.96 -5.78 16.55
N TYR A 160 -6.23 -6.00 15.46
CA TYR A 160 -4.84 -6.49 15.45
C TYR A 160 -3.87 -5.47 16.09
N SER A 161 -4.19 -4.94 17.28
CA SER A 161 -3.60 -3.74 17.85
C SER A 161 -2.36 -4.03 18.70
N ASN A 162 -2.04 -5.29 18.98
CA ASN A 162 -0.85 -5.65 19.75
C ASN A 162 0.42 -5.78 18.90
N ASN A 163 0.33 -5.61 17.57
CA ASN A 163 1.49 -5.64 16.68
C ASN A 163 1.68 -4.25 16.05
N GLY A 164 2.46 -3.38 16.72
CA GLY A 164 2.63 -1.97 16.36
C GLY A 164 3.05 -1.74 14.90
N GLU A 165 3.82 -2.66 14.32
CA GLU A 165 4.22 -2.61 12.91
C GLU A 165 3.03 -2.67 11.94
N ILE A 166 2.00 -3.45 12.26
CA ILE A 166 0.83 -3.61 11.38
C ILE A 166 -0.06 -2.38 11.46
N LEU A 167 -0.26 -1.81 12.66
CA LEU A 167 -0.97 -0.53 12.82
C LEU A 167 -0.27 0.60 12.06
N LEU A 168 1.05 0.69 12.14
CA LEU A 168 1.83 1.66 11.38
C LEU A 168 1.68 1.43 9.87
N SER A 169 1.72 0.18 9.42
CA SER A 169 1.54 -0.15 7.99
C SER A 169 0.12 0.18 7.49
N GLU A 170 -0.92 -0.03 8.31
CA GLU A 170 -2.29 0.33 7.98
C GLU A 170 -2.50 1.84 7.99
N ALA A 171 -1.93 2.55 8.96
CA ALA A 171 -1.95 4.00 9.04
C ALA A 171 -1.25 4.60 7.82
N GLU A 172 -0.09 4.07 7.44
CA GLU A 172 0.63 4.47 6.24
C GLU A 172 -0.18 4.17 4.98
N ARG A 173 -0.83 3.00 4.89
CA ARG A 173 -1.72 2.66 3.78
C ARG A 173 -2.87 3.65 3.64
N LYS A 174 -3.57 3.95 4.73
CA LYS A 174 -4.67 4.92 4.75
C LYS A 174 -4.17 6.31 4.36
N THR A 175 -3.03 6.73 4.92
CA THR A 175 -2.39 8.01 4.61
C THR A 175 -2.06 8.11 3.12
N ASN A 176 -1.41 7.10 2.55
CA ASN A 176 -1.05 7.05 1.13
C ASN A 176 -2.25 7.08 0.18
N THR A 177 -3.40 6.58 0.64
CA THR A 177 -4.63 6.46 -0.14
C THR A 177 -5.43 7.76 -0.17
N TYR A 178 -5.59 8.40 0.98
CA TYR A 178 -6.54 9.50 1.15
C TYR A 178 -5.89 10.88 1.17
N PHE A 179 -4.60 10.99 1.52
CA PHE A 179 -3.99 12.30 1.75
C PHE A 179 -3.97 13.17 0.50
N ILE A 180 -3.50 12.65 -0.64
CA ILE A 180 -3.46 13.43 -1.90
C ILE A 180 -4.87 13.82 -2.38
N PRO A 181 -5.86 12.92 -2.48
CA PRO A 181 -7.22 13.31 -2.88
C PRO A 181 -7.83 14.37 -1.97
N ILE A 182 -7.66 14.24 -0.65
CA ILE A 182 -8.15 15.23 0.32
C ILE A 182 -7.42 16.57 0.12
N ALA A 183 -6.09 16.55 -0.03
CA ALA A 183 -5.31 17.75 -0.27
C ALA A 183 -5.74 18.45 -1.57
N PHE A 184 -6.00 17.71 -2.65
CA PHE A 184 -6.52 18.26 -3.91
C PHE A 184 -7.92 18.85 -3.77
N LEU A 185 -8.83 18.19 -3.04
CA LEU A 185 -10.18 18.71 -2.80
C LEU A 185 -10.13 20.03 -2.01
N ILE A 186 -9.31 20.07 -0.96
CA ILE A 186 -9.10 21.29 -0.17
C ILE A 186 -8.45 22.38 -1.04
N ALA A 187 -7.39 22.05 -1.76
CA ALA A 187 -6.69 22.99 -2.64
C ALA A 187 -7.59 23.55 -3.75
N PHE A 188 -8.46 22.71 -4.32
CA PHE A 188 -9.45 23.13 -5.31
C PHE A 188 -10.47 24.10 -4.70
N GLY A 189 -11.00 23.81 -3.51
CA GLY A 189 -11.87 24.75 -2.79
C GLY A 189 -11.16 26.06 -2.42
N MET A 190 -9.88 25.98 -2.04
CA MET A 190 -9.06 27.15 -1.74
C MET A 190 -8.67 27.97 -2.97
N SER A 191 -8.72 27.39 -4.18
CA SER A 191 -8.38 28.10 -5.43
C SER A 191 -9.29 29.30 -5.71
N PHE A 192 -10.43 29.38 -5.00
CA PHE A 192 -11.34 30.53 -5.02
C PHE A 192 -11.00 31.61 -3.97
N ALA A 193 -10.12 31.31 -3.02
CA ALA A 193 -9.60 32.25 -2.03
C ALA A 193 -8.29 32.88 -2.54
N ASN A 194 -8.42 34.03 -3.20
CA ASN A 194 -7.34 34.65 -4.00
C ASN A 194 -6.08 35.02 -3.20
N PHE A 195 -6.20 35.48 -1.94
CA PHE A 195 -5.05 36.03 -1.23
C PHE A 195 -4.02 34.97 -0.82
N LEU A 196 -4.46 33.88 -0.18
CA LEU A 196 -3.56 32.85 0.35
C LEU A 196 -2.92 32.02 -0.76
N THR A 197 -3.69 31.68 -1.78
CA THR A 197 -3.21 30.94 -2.97
C THR A 197 -2.19 31.75 -3.75
N TRP A 198 -2.42 33.06 -3.91
CA TRP A 198 -1.46 33.96 -4.52
C TRP A 198 -0.15 34.04 -3.71
N PHE A 199 -0.22 34.19 -2.39
CA PHE A 199 0.96 34.28 -1.53
C PHE A 199 1.84 33.02 -1.62
N ILE A 200 1.24 31.83 -1.48
CA ILE A 200 1.96 30.54 -1.58
C ILE A 200 2.45 30.29 -3.01
N GLY A 201 1.60 30.58 -4.00
CA GLY A 201 1.91 30.41 -5.42
C GLY A 201 3.12 31.24 -5.84
N MET A 202 3.22 32.49 -5.36
CA MET A 202 4.34 33.38 -5.67
C MET A 202 5.68 32.79 -5.27
N TRP A 203 5.80 32.17 -4.09
CA TRP A 203 7.05 31.53 -3.68
C TRP A 203 7.46 30.40 -4.62
N ILE A 204 6.51 29.57 -5.07
CA ILE A 204 6.79 28.48 -6.01
C ILE A 204 7.11 29.03 -7.41
N HIS A 205 6.45 30.10 -7.83
CA HIS A 205 6.73 30.81 -9.07
C HIS A 205 8.19 31.31 -9.10
N GLU A 206 8.60 32.06 -8.07
CA GLU A 206 9.98 32.54 -7.96
C GLU A 206 11.00 31.39 -7.81
N PHE A 207 10.63 30.33 -7.09
CA PHE A 207 11.45 29.12 -7.04
C PHE A 207 11.60 28.47 -8.44
N GLY A 208 10.58 28.58 -9.28
CA GLY A 208 10.60 28.22 -10.69
C GLY A 208 11.72 28.90 -11.45
N HIS A 209 11.76 30.24 -11.43
CA HIS A 209 12.88 31.01 -12.01
C HIS A 209 14.23 30.58 -11.45
N ALA A 210 14.33 30.47 -10.13
CA ALA A 210 15.57 30.12 -9.44
C ALA A 210 16.07 28.73 -9.86
N THR A 211 15.17 27.75 -10.04
CA THR A 211 15.56 26.41 -10.50
C THR A 211 16.18 26.43 -11.89
N ILE A 212 15.59 27.19 -12.83
CA ILE A 212 16.18 27.35 -14.17
C ILE A 212 17.55 28.04 -14.08
N ALA A 213 17.68 29.08 -13.27
CA ALA A 213 18.93 29.79 -13.07
C ALA A 213 20.02 28.90 -12.47
N TRP A 214 19.75 28.20 -11.36
CA TRP A 214 20.70 27.32 -10.70
C TRP A 214 21.15 26.16 -11.61
N PHE A 215 20.21 25.52 -12.32
CA PHE A 215 20.56 24.44 -13.25
C PHE A 215 21.29 24.92 -14.51
N SER A 216 21.16 26.20 -14.85
CA SER A 216 21.93 26.85 -15.93
C SER A 216 23.26 27.43 -15.46
N GLY A 217 23.60 27.29 -14.17
CA GLY A 217 24.84 27.77 -13.57
C GLY A 217 24.86 29.24 -13.17
N TYR A 218 23.71 29.92 -13.16
CA TYR A 218 23.59 31.33 -12.76
C TYR A 218 23.29 31.45 -11.26
N ARG A 219 23.88 32.46 -10.61
CA ARG A 219 23.52 32.79 -9.23
C ARG A 219 22.09 33.32 -9.24
N ALA A 220 21.26 32.80 -8.34
CA ALA A 220 19.90 33.28 -8.13
C ALA A 220 19.59 33.34 -6.64
N MET A 221 18.89 34.39 -6.25
CA MET A 221 18.34 34.58 -4.92
C MET A 221 16.84 34.81 -5.05
N ILE A 222 16.06 34.02 -4.32
CA ILE A 222 14.61 34.15 -4.24
C ILE A 222 14.30 35.23 -3.23
N THR A 223 13.53 36.24 -3.65
CA THR A 223 12.94 37.24 -2.76
C THR A 223 11.42 37.18 -2.89
N PHE A 224 10.71 37.98 -2.10
CA PHE A 224 9.25 38.00 -2.19
C PHE A 224 8.81 38.68 -3.49
N GLY A 225 8.29 37.89 -4.44
CA GLY A 225 7.77 38.35 -5.73
C GLY A 225 8.83 38.80 -6.73
N ALA A 226 10.07 38.33 -6.57
CA ALA A 226 11.11 38.44 -7.58
C ALA A 226 12.23 37.41 -7.39
N THR A 227 12.90 37.07 -8.48
CA THR A 227 14.11 36.24 -8.47
C THR A 227 15.27 37.04 -9.03
N ILE A 228 16.20 37.41 -8.15
CA ILE A 228 17.36 38.20 -8.52
C ILE A 228 18.42 37.25 -9.09
N THR A 229 18.77 37.42 -10.36
CA THR A 229 19.76 36.58 -11.05
C THR A 229 21.00 37.39 -11.46
N ALA A 230 22.16 36.73 -11.47
CA ALA A 230 23.38 37.33 -12.00
C ALA A 230 23.41 37.26 -13.54
N LEU A 231 24.15 38.18 -14.17
CA LEU A 231 24.30 38.23 -15.63
C LEU A 231 25.26 37.16 -16.19
N GLU A 232 26.16 36.65 -15.36
CA GLU A 232 27.20 35.70 -15.73
C GLU A 232 27.03 34.35 -15.04
N LYS A 233 27.47 33.29 -15.73
CA LYS A 233 27.54 31.94 -15.17
C LYS A 233 28.60 31.88 -14.07
N SER A 234 28.36 31.06 -13.06
CA SER A 234 29.25 30.87 -11.94
C SER A 234 29.56 29.38 -11.76
N ASN A 235 30.83 29.02 -11.94
CA ASN A 235 31.30 27.66 -11.69
C ASN A 235 30.99 27.20 -10.26
N PHE A 236 30.98 28.12 -9.30
CA PHE A 236 30.56 27.85 -7.93
C PHE A 236 29.14 27.31 -7.84
N VAL A 237 28.18 27.91 -8.58
CA VAL A 237 26.78 27.44 -8.60
C VAL A 237 26.70 26.07 -9.26
N TYR A 238 27.32 25.91 -10.43
CA TYR A 238 27.32 24.63 -11.15
C TYR A 238 27.86 23.48 -10.28
N PHE A 239 29.07 23.64 -9.73
CA PHE A 239 29.66 22.61 -8.87
C PHE A 239 28.94 22.48 -7.53
N GLY A 240 28.34 23.56 -7.01
CA GLY A 240 27.53 23.53 -5.80
C GLY A 240 26.27 22.68 -5.96
N ILE A 241 25.49 22.87 -7.04
CA ILE A 241 24.32 22.04 -7.31
C ILE A 241 24.74 20.59 -7.61
N LEU A 242 25.81 20.39 -8.38
CA LEU A 242 26.32 19.03 -8.66
C LEU A 242 26.76 18.32 -7.37
N PHE A 243 27.35 19.04 -6.43
CA PHE A 243 27.70 18.53 -5.11
C PHE A 243 26.46 18.13 -4.30
N LEU A 244 25.39 18.94 -4.29
CA LEU A 244 24.13 18.60 -3.62
C LEU A 244 23.44 17.39 -4.25
N ILE A 245 23.45 17.29 -5.59
CA ILE A 245 22.97 16.11 -6.32
C ILE A 245 23.80 14.88 -5.96
N GLY A 246 25.13 15.00 -5.95
CA GLY A 246 26.05 13.92 -5.58
C GLY A 246 25.88 13.47 -4.14
N LEU A 247 25.67 14.40 -3.19
CA LEU A 247 25.39 14.08 -1.80
C LEU A 247 24.05 13.35 -1.65
N THR A 248 23.03 13.79 -2.38
CA THR A 248 21.72 13.11 -2.40
C THR A 248 21.82 11.72 -3.00
N PHE A 249 22.57 11.55 -4.09
CA PHE A 249 22.84 10.26 -4.70
C PHE A 249 23.58 9.32 -3.75
N TYR A 250 24.63 9.82 -3.08
CA TYR A 250 25.42 9.05 -2.14
C TYR A 250 24.59 8.55 -0.94
N ASN A 251 23.76 9.42 -0.34
CA ASN A 251 22.86 9.00 0.73
C ASN A 251 21.79 8.03 0.21
N GLY A 252 21.25 8.26 -1.00
CA GLY A 252 20.33 7.33 -1.65
C GLY A 252 20.95 5.95 -1.88
N TRP A 253 22.22 5.88 -2.27
CA TRP A 253 22.97 4.63 -2.42
C TRP A 253 23.18 3.92 -1.08
N LYS A 254 23.59 4.65 -0.04
CA LYS A 254 23.80 4.11 1.31
C LYS A 254 22.52 3.49 1.90
N GLU A 255 21.36 4.04 1.55
CA GLU A 255 20.04 3.61 2.04
C GLU A 255 19.24 2.74 1.03
N ASP A 256 19.90 2.24 -0.03
CA ASP A 256 19.31 1.43 -1.13
C ASP A 256 18.05 2.05 -1.78
N LYS A 257 18.01 3.39 -1.88
CA LYS A 257 16.93 4.16 -2.51
C LYS A 257 17.19 4.34 -4.01
N LYS A 258 17.00 3.28 -4.79
CA LYS A 258 17.25 3.26 -6.25
C LYS A 258 16.52 4.37 -7.03
N SER A 259 15.28 4.70 -6.64
CA SER A 259 14.52 5.78 -7.28
C SER A 259 15.20 7.14 -7.14
N THR A 260 15.71 7.45 -5.94
CA THR A 260 16.42 8.69 -5.66
C THR A 260 17.69 8.79 -6.50
N MET A 261 18.44 7.70 -6.61
CA MET A 261 19.64 7.63 -7.44
C MET A 261 19.34 7.94 -8.91
N ILE A 262 18.28 7.35 -9.48
CA ILE A 262 17.87 7.60 -10.87
C ILE A 262 17.52 9.08 -11.08
N VAL A 263 16.75 9.69 -10.16
CA VAL A 263 16.36 11.10 -10.24
C VAL A 263 17.61 12.02 -10.20
N CYS A 264 18.57 11.72 -9.32
CA CYS A 264 19.83 12.47 -9.25
C CYS A 264 20.61 12.43 -10.57
N VAL A 265 20.66 11.26 -11.24
CA VAL A 265 21.32 11.14 -12.55
C VAL A 265 20.60 11.98 -13.61
N ILE A 266 19.26 11.93 -13.64
CA ILE A 266 18.46 12.76 -14.56
C ILE A 266 18.72 14.25 -14.31
N PHE A 267 18.74 14.69 -13.05
CA PHE A 267 19.02 16.08 -12.70
C PHE A 267 20.44 16.51 -13.07
N ALA A 268 21.44 15.65 -12.89
CA ALA A 268 22.81 15.95 -13.32
C ALA A 268 22.90 16.14 -14.85
N ILE A 269 22.20 15.31 -15.63
CA ILE A 269 22.13 15.43 -17.09
C ILE A 269 21.42 16.74 -17.48
N ILE A 270 20.26 17.04 -16.88
CA ILE A 270 19.51 18.28 -17.14
C ILE A 270 20.39 19.49 -16.82
N GLN A 271 21.08 19.51 -15.68
CA GLN A 271 21.99 20.58 -15.31
C GLN A 271 23.11 20.75 -16.33
N PHE A 272 23.72 19.65 -16.79
CA PHE A 272 24.77 19.71 -17.81
C PHE A 272 24.26 20.35 -19.11
N ILE A 273 23.09 19.92 -19.59
CA ILE A 273 22.46 20.47 -20.80
C ILE A 273 22.16 21.97 -20.61
N LEU A 274 21.48 22.34 -19.53
CA LEU A 274 21.09 23.73 -19.26
C LEU A 274 22.31 24.64 -19.06
N THR A 275 23.37 24.15 -18.42
CA THR A 275 24.57 24.95 -18.19
C THR A 275 25.42 25.11 -19.45
N TRP A 276 25.64 24.05 -20.23
CA TRP A 276 26.66 24.07 -21.28
C TRP A 276 26.11 24.15 -22.70
N MET A 277 24.88 23.66 -22.94
CA MET A 277 24.31 23.61 -24.29
C MET A 277 23.32 24.74 -24.56
N VAL A 278 22.70 25.30 -23.52
CA VAL A 278 21.76 26.41 -23.67
C VAL A 278 22.51 27.74 -23.72
N GLY A 279 22.36 28.44 -24.84
CA GLY A 279 22.84 29.81 -25.02
C GLY A 279 22.01 30.83 -24.24
N TYR A 280 22.52 32.06 -24.11
CA TYR A 280 21.89 33.12 -23.29
C TYR A 280 20.41 33.39 -23.66
N ARG A 281 20.10 33.49 -24.96
CA ARG A 281 18.71 33.66 -25.43
C ARG A 281 17.79 32.55 -24.93
N GLY A 282 18.23 31.29 -25.02
CA GLY A 282 17.47 30.14 -24.55
C GLY A 282 17.29 30.17 -23.04
N TYR A 283 18.33 30.57 -22.30
CA TYR A 283 18.27 30.75 -20.86
C TYR A 283 17.22 31.82 -20.47
N THR A 284 17.22 33.00 -21.10
CA THR A 284 16.24 34.06 -20.81
C THR A 284 14.80 33.60 -21.05
N ILE A 285 14.55 32.90 -22.17
CA ILE A 285 13.22 32.35 -22.49
C ILE A 285 12.82 31.28 -21.48
N LEU A 286 13.73 30.36 -21.14
CA LEU A 286 13.47 29.32 -20.14
C LEU A 286 13.25 29.90 -18.75
N MET A 287 13.95 30.99 -18.40
CA MET A 287 13.82 31.66 -17.12
C MET A 287 12.42 32.26 -17.00
N ALA A 288 11.96 33.03 -18.00
CA ALA A 288 10.59 33.57 -18.05
C ALA A 288 9.52 32.47 -18.11
N TRP A 289 9.78 31.37 -18.82
CA TRP A 289 8.90 30.21 -18.79
C TRP A 289 8.88 29.53 -17.41
N GLY A 290 10.01 29.55 -16.70
CA GLY A 290 10.25 28.87 -15.44
C GLY A 290 9.39 29.34 -14.29
N GLY A 291 8.92 30.60 -14.30
CA GLY A 291 8.04 31.12 -13.24
C GLY A 291 6.74 30.32 -13.18
N ILE A 292 5.92 30.50 -14.22
CA ILE A 292 4.63 29.80 -14.35
C ILE A 292 4.83 28.30 -14.59
N GLY A 293 5.86 27.91 -15.34
CA GLY A 293 6.21 26.50 -15.52
C GLY A 293 6.48 25.81 -14.19
N GLY A 294 7.19 26.50 -13.29
CA GLY A 294 7.52 26.06 -11.94
C GLY A 294 6.28 25.79 -11.09
N GLU A 295 5.26 26.64 -11.19
CA GLU A 295 3.96 26.42 -10.53
C GLU A 295 3.35 25.05 -10.89
N PHE A 296 3.64 24.50 -12.07
CA PHE A 296 3.20 23.16 -12.48
C PHE A 296 4.22 22.06 -12.17
N TYR A 297 5.46 22.14 -12.69
CA TYR A 297 6.40 21.04 -12.55
C TYR A 297 6.96 20.89 -11.12
N LEU A 298 7.22 21.99 -10.40
CA LEU A 298 7.68 21.91 -9.01
C LEU A 298 6.57 21.41 -8.10
N SER A 299 5.35 21.94 -8.27
CA SER A 299 4.19 21.46 -7.53
C SER A 299 3.95 19.97 -7.77
N THR A 300 4.09 19.51 -9.02
CA THR A 300 4.02 18.08 -9.37
C THR A 300 5.10 17.29 -8.64
N LEU A 301 6.36 17.75 -8.65
CA LEU A 301 7.46 17.11 -7.93
C LEU A 301 7.19 17.04 -6.41
N LEU A 302 6.69 18.11 -5.80
CA LEU A 302 6.33 18.13 -4.38
C LEU A 302 5.22 17.13 -4.05
N ILE A 303 4.21 17.03 -4.92
CA ILE A 303 3.08 16.09 -4.76
C ILE A 303 3.56 14.64 -4.89
N ILE A 304 4.30 14.30 -5.96
CA ILE A 304 4.76 12.92 -6.17
C ILE A 304 5.83 12.51 -5.15
N ALA A 305 6.62 13.46 -4.65
CA ALA A 305 7.63 13.21 -3.63
C ALA A 305 7.03 12.73 -2.31
N PHE A 306 5.72 12.89 -2.10
CA PHE A 306 5.00 12.26 -1.00
C PHE A 306 5.19 10.73 -0.93
N TYR A 307 5.24 10.09 -2.10
CA TYR A 307 5.45 8.65 -2.23
C TYR A 307 6.94 8.26 -2.29
N TRP A 308 7.84 9.24 -2.44
CA TRP A 308 9.27 9.00 -2.39
C TRP A 308 9.78 9.09 -0.96
N ARG A 309 10.27 7.97 -0.42
CA ARG A 309 11.04 7.97 0.81
C ARG A 309 12.45 8.49 0.53
N LEU A 310 12.63 9.81 0.61
CA LEU A 310 13.95 10.45 0.59
C LEU A 310 14.80 9.93 1.76
N PRO A 311 16.14 10.13 1.71
CA PRO A 311 17.02 9.65 2.76
C PRO A 311 16.61 10.14 4.16
N GLU A 312 16.76 9.29 5.18
CA GLU A 312 16.21 9.55 6.54
C GLU A 312 16.69 10.88 7.14
N LYS A 313 17.92 11.30 6.81
CA LYS A 313 18.51 12.56 7.26
C LYS A 313 17.73 13.82 6.86
N PHE A 314 16.88 13.74 5.84
CA PHE A 314 16.03 14.85 5.41
C PHE A 314 14.77 15.02 6.26
N TYR A 315 14.48 14.09 7.19
CA TYR A 315 13.24 14.06 7.96
C TYR A 315 12.00 14.16 7.07
N TRP A 316 12.10 13.59 5.86
CA TRP A 316 11.11 13.78 4.81
C TRP A 316 9.73 13.21 5.16
N ASP A 317 9.68 12.19 6.03
CA ASP A 317 8.42 11.62 6.50
C ASP A 317 7.50 12.64 7.18
N PHE A 318 8.07 13.69 7.78
CA PHE A 318 7.34 14.84 8.31
C PHE A 318 7.07 15.90 7.24
N TRP A 319 8.12 16.32 6.52
CA TRP A 319 8.04 17.45 5.56
C TRP A 319 7.16 17.17 4.34
N ARG A 320 6.99 15.90 3.96
CA ARG A 320 6.18 15.51 2.79
C ARG A 320 4.72 15.98 2.86
N PHE A 321 4.15 16.09 4.05
CA PHE A 321 2.77 16.56 4.23
C PHE A 321 2.64 18.04 3.88
N GLY A 322 3.56 18.87 4.38
CA GLY A 322 3.64 20.29 4.04
C GLY A 322 3.93 20.51 2.55
N ALA A 323 4.87 19.73 1.99
CA ALA A 323 5.21 19.77 0.57
C ALA A 323 3.99 19.53 -0.33
N VAL A 324 3.19 18.49 -0.05
CA VAL A 324 1.96 18.21 -0.81
C VAL A 324 0.94 19.32 -0.66
N ILE A 325 0.75 19.89 0.53
CA ILE A 325 -0.23 20.98 0.73
C ILE A 325 0.17 22.19 -0.13
N ILE A 326 1.44 22.62 -0.05
CA ILE A 326 1.97 23.73 -0.85
C ILE A 326 1.83 23.43 -2.34
N GLY A 327 2.28 22.25 -2.77
CA GLY A 327 2.21 21.83 -4.17
C GLY A 327 0.77 21.75 -4.68
N ALA A 328 -0.16 21.16 -3.92
CA ALA A 328 -1.55 21.03 -4.34
C ALA A 328 -2.25 22.39 -4.45
N ILE A 329 -2.04 23.30 -3.47
CA ILE A 329 -2.62 24.65 -3.50
C ILE A 329 -2.14 25.42 -4.73
N THR A 330 -0.83 25.46 -4.96
CA THR A 330 -0.24 26.14 -6.12
C THR A 330 -0.72 25.50 -7.43
N PHE A 331 -0.65 24.17 -7.53
CA PHE A 331 -1.06 23.45 -8.74
C PHE A 331 -2.52 23.71 -9.10
N CYS A 332 -3.45 23.53 -8.15
CA CYS A 332 -4.88 23.72 -8.40
C CYS A 332 -5.21 25.17 -8.77
N SER A 333 -4.62 26.14 -8.07
CA SER A 333 -4.84 27.57 -8.35
C SER A 333 -4.38 27.92 -9.77
N SER A 334 -3.16 27.54 -10.15
CA SER A 334 -2.62 27.78 -11.49
C SER A 334 -3.39 27.00 -12.56
N PHE A 335 -3.81 25.76 -12.28
CA PHE A 335 -4.60 24.95 -13.20
C PHE A 335 -5.96 25.61 -13.50
N VAL A 336 -6.69 26.04 -12.48
CA VAL A 336 -7.98 26.73 -12.63
C VAL A 336 -7.81 28.05 -13.38
N LYS A 337 -6.79 28.84 -13.02
CA LYS A 337 -6.49 30.12 -13.67
C LYS A 337 -6.23 29.95 -15.16
N TRP A 338 -5.32 29.06 -15.54
CA TRP A 338 -4.96 28.86 -16.94
C TRP A 338 -6.08 28.27 -17.78
N HIS A 339 -6.86 27.32 -17.24
CA HIS A 339 -8.05 26.84 -17.94
C HIS A 339 -9.12 27.92 -18.11
N SER A 340 -9.25 28.83 -17.14
CA SER A 340 -10.14 30.00 -17.26
C SER A 340 -9.67 30.96 -18.35
N ILE A 341 -8.36 31.18 -18.48
CA ILE A 341 -7.77 31.97 -19.58
C ILE A 341 -8.06 31.31 -20.93
N LYS A 342 -7.88 29.99 -21.05
CA LYS A 342 -8.13 29.25 -22.30
C LYS A 342 -9.57 29.40 -22.80
N VAL A 343 -10.54 29.45 -21.90
CA VAL A 343 -11.97 29.61 -22.26
C VAL A 343 -12.41 31.08 -22.31
N GLY A 344 -11.48 32.05 -22.21
CA GLY A 344 -11.77 33.48 -22.28
C GLY A 344 -12.49 34.05 -21.05
N LYS A 345 -12.46 33.35 -19.91
CA LYS A 345 -13.05 33.82 -18.64
C LYS A 345 -12.08 34.65 -17.80
N ALA A 346 -10.80 34.69 -18.17
CA ALA A 346 -9.77 35.45 -17.48
C ALA A 346 -8.73 35.95 -18.48
N ASP A 347 -8.08 37.07 -18.15
CA ASP A 347 -7.02 37.63 -18.95
C ASP A 347 -5.67 36.96 -18.67
N ILE A 348 -4.80 36.96 -19.68
CA ILE A 348 -3.39 36.63 -19.51
C ILE A 348 -2.76 37.65 -18.53
N PRO A 349 -2.04 37.19 -17.48
CA PRO A 349 -1.44 38.09 -16.49
C PRO A 349 -0.17 38.75 -17.02
N TRP A 350 -0.33 39.74 -17.89
CA TRP A 350 0.79 40.56 -18.39
C TRP A 350 1.34 41.48 -17.30
N GLY A 351 2.64 41.82 -17.40
CA GLY A 351 3.32 42.72 -16.49
C GLY A 351 4.05 42.04 -15.32
N THR A 352 4.71 42.85 -14.48
CA THR A 352 5.36 42.39 -13.25
C THR A 352 4.50 42.67 -12.02
N LEU A 353 4.86 42.03 -10.90
CA LEU A 353 4.18 42.27 -9.63
C LEU A 353 4.27 43.72 -9.15
N TRP A 354 5.42 44.36 -9.35
CA TRP A 354 5.72 45.70 -8.85
C TRP A 354 5.44 46.81 -9.86
N GLY A 355 5.51 46.51 -11.17
CA GLY A 355 5.30 47.46 -12.26
C GLY A 355 3.87 47.46 -12.84
N GLY A 356 3.03 46.49 -12.47
CA GLY A 356 1.64 46.41 -12.92
C GLY A 356 1.46 45.92 -14.35
N ARG A 357 0.20 45.93 -14.83
CA ARG A 357 -0.18 45.49 -16.19
C ARG A 357 0.40 46.45 -17.23
N GLY A 358 1.47 46.03 -17.91
CA GLY A 358 2.16 46.83 -18.93
C GLY A 358 3.66 46.94 -18.74
N ASP A 359 4.21 46.46 -17.61
CA ASP A 359 5.66 46.38 -17.43
C ASP A 359 6.28 45.30 -18.34
N SER A 360 7.25 45.71 -19.16
CA SER A 360 8.00 44.84 -20.08
C SER A 360 8.81 43.74 -19.37
N GLY A 361 9.04 43.86 -18.06
CA GLY A 361 9.79 42.88 -17.27
C GLY A 361 9.03 41.59 -16.91
N GLY A 362 7.72 41.50 -17.20
CA GLY A 362 6.92 40.33 -16.84
C GLY A 362 7.27 39.08 -17.66
N ASP A 363 7.16 37.90 -17.07
CA ASP A 363 7.43 36.62 -17.73
C ASP A 363 6.81 36.49 -19.11
N LEU A 364 5.52 36.81 -19.19
CA LEU A 364 4.75 36.64 -20.42
C LEU A 364 5.15 37.68 -21.47
N ASN A 365 5.51 38.89 -21.03
CA ASN A 365 6.07 39.93 -21.88
C ASN A 365 7.41 39.46 -22.46
N ILE A 366 8.30 38.89 -21.65
CA ILE A 366 9.57 38.35 -22.14
C ILE A 366 9.34 37.22 -23.14
N LEU A 367 8.41 36.30 -22.88
CA LEU A 367 8.08 35.23 -23.83
C LEU A 367 7.52 35.76 -25.16
N ASN A 368 6.70 36.81 -25.11
CA ASN A 368 6.11 37.43 -26.30
C ASN A 368 7.13 38.29 -27.05
N ASP A 369 7.64 39.34 -26.39
CA ASP A 369 8.44 40.40 -27.01
C ASP A 369 9.85 39.93 -27.39
N TYR A 370 10.49 39.15 -26.50
CA TYR A 370 11.84 38.62 -26.73
C TYR A 370 11.83 37.20 -27.32
N GLY A 371 10.94 36.36 -26.82
CA GLY A 371 10.78 34.97 -27.26
C GLY A 371 10.05 34.82 -28.60
N GLY A 372 9.24 35.80 -29.00
CA GLY A 372 8.41 35.76 -30.21
C GLY A 372 7.18 34.87 -30.08
N TRP A 373 6.77 34.51 -28.87
CA TRP A 373 5.64 33.60 -28.66
C TRP A 373 4.32 34.34 -28.80
N SER A 374 3.42 33.80 -29.62
CA SER A 374 2.04 34.30 -29.65
C SER A 374 1.29 34.00 -28.35
N ALA A 375 0.27 34.80 -28.02
CA ALA A 375 -0.60 34.54 -26.87
C ALA A 375 -1.20 33.13 -26.88
N ASN A 376 -1.61 32.63 -28.05
CA ASN A 376 -2.12 31.26 -28.21
C ASN A 376 -1.06 30.20 -27.92
N GLN A 377 0.19 30.44 -28.31
CA GLN A 377 1.31 29.56 -28.01
C GLN A 377 1.60 29.54 -26.51
N ILE A 378 1.58 30.68 -25.84
CA ILE A 378 1.74 30.79 -24.37
C ILE A 378 0.64 29.99 -23.66
N ILE A 379 -0.64 30.25 -23.97
CA ILE A 379 -1.78 29.53 -23.40
C ILE A 379 -1.65 28.03 -23.66
N GLY A 380 -1.40 27.64 -24.91
CA GLY A 380 -1.28 26.24 -25.31
C GLY A 380 -0.16 25.52 -24.55
N THR A 381 0.99 26.18 -24.37
CA THR A 381 2.14 25.62 -23.67
C THR A 381 1.82 25.33 -22.21
N TYR A 382 1.28 26.31 -21.47
CA TYR A 382 0.96 26.11 -20.05
C TYR A 382 -0.22 25.17 -19.82
N ILE A 383 -1.21 25.15 -20.72
CA ILE A 383 -2.30 24.17 -20.67
C ILE A 383 -1.79 22.74 -20.92
N ASN A 384 -0.93 22.56 -21.91
CA ASN A 384 -0.37 21.25 -22.20
C ASN A 384 0.53 20.77 -21.06
N LEU A 385 1.33 21.67 -20.49
CA LEU A 385 2.15 21.38 -19.31
C LEU A 385 1.29 21.00 -18.10
N SER A 386 0.24 21.77 -17.80
CA SER A 386 -0.63 21.52 -16.65
C SER A 386 -1.38 20.19 -16.78
N ASN A 387 -1.87 19.86 -17.97
CA ASN A 387 -2.52 18.58 -18.25
C ASN A 387 -1.53 17.40 -18.14
N LEU A 388 -0.31 17.55 -18.67
CA LEU A 388 0.72 16.53 -18.57
C LEU A 388 1.12 16.28 -17.11
N CYS A 389 1.32 17.36 -16.34
CA CYS A 389 1.60 17.29 -14.91
C CYS A 389 0.47 16.61 -14.13
N LEU A 390 -0.80 16.97 -14.40
CA LEU A 390 -1.96 16.31 -13.80
C LEU A 390 -1.98 14.81 -14.12
N LEU A 391 -1.73 14.44 -15.38
CA LEU A 391 -1.65 13.05 -15.80
C LEU A 391 -0.55 12.29 -15.04
N ILE A 392 0.63 12.89 -14.86
CA ILE A 392 1.73 12.31 -14.07
C ILE A 392 1.29 12.09 -12.62
N VAL A 393 0.67 13.10 -11.97
CA VAL A 393 0.14 12.97 -10.60
C VAL A 393 -0.85 11.82 -10.50
N VAL A 394 -1.81 11.73 -11.44
CA VAL A 394 -2.82 10.65 -11.47
C VAL A 394 -2.16 9.28 -11.65
N ILE A 395 -1.22 9.13 -12.58
CA ILE A 395 -0.49 7.88 -12.81
C ILE A 395 0.27 7.46 -11.55
N PHE A 396 0.99 8.38 -10.92
CA PHE A 396 1.74 8.10 -9.68
C PHE A 396 0.81 7.75 -8.52
N TYR A 397 -0.31 8.45 -8.38
CA TYR A 397 -1.34 8.14 -7.39
C TYR A 397 -1.90 6.73 -7.60
N LEU A 398 -2.35 6.41 -8.81
CA LEU A 398 -2.92 5.09 -9.14
C LEU A 398 -1.91 3.97 -8.97
N PHE A 399 -0.66 4.17 -9.39
CA PHE A 399 0.42 3.20 -9.19
C PHE A 399 0.63 2.89 -7.69
N ASN A 400 0.72 3.93 -6.85
CA ASN A 400 0.92 3.74 -5.42
C ASN A 400 -0.33 3.19 -4.72
N LEU A 401 -1.53 3.58 -5.16
CA LEU A 401 -2.80 3.02 -4.69
C LEU A 401 -2.85 1.50 -4.94
N LEU A 402 -2.54 1.07 -6.17
CA LEU A 402 -2.51 -0.36 -6.53
C LEU A 402 -1.41 -1.12 -5.80
N LYS A 403 -0.25 -0.50 -5.57
CA LYS A 403 0.86 -1.08 -4.80
C LYS A 403 0.50 -1.25 -3.32
N SER A 404 -0.18 -0.28 -2.73
CA SER A 404 -0.60 -0.28 -1.32
C SER A 404 -1.83 -1.14 -1.06
N HIS A 405 -2.67 -1.37 -2.07
CA HIS A 405 -3.87 -2.20 -1.99
C HIS A 405 -3.84 -3.36 -3.00
N PRO A 406 -3.03 -4.41 -2.74
CA PRO A 406 -2.96 -5.57 -3.62
C PRO A 406 -4.30 -6.32 -3.76
N GLU A 407 -5.25 -6.11 -2.84
CA GLU A 407 -6.62 -6.61 -2.94
C GLU A 407 -7.44 -5.96 -4.08
N LEU A 408 -7.13 -4.72 -4.47
CA LEU A 408 -7.87 -4.02 -5.54
C LEU A 408 -7.70 -4.69 -6.91
N PRO A 409 -6.49 -4.97 -7.41
CA PRO A 409 -6.34 -5.66 -8.69
C PRO A 409 -6.93 -7.08 -8.67
N LEU A 410 -6.95 -7.76 -7.51
CA LEU A 410 -7.62 -9.04 -7.35
C LEU A 410 -9.14 -8.90 -7.51
N LYS A 411 -9.75 -7.93 -6.82
CA LYS A 411 -11.19 -7.64 -6.94
C LYS A 411 -11.58 -7.21 -8.36
N LEU A 412 -10.77 -6.38 -9.01
CA LEU A 412 -10.97 -5.97 -10.40
C LEU A 412 -10.94 -7.18 -11.34
N ARG A 413 -9.96 -8.08 -11.20
CA ARG A 413 -9.91 -9.33 -12.00
C ARG A 413 -11.12 -10.22 -11.74
N GLN A 414 -11.55 -10.37 -10.50
CA GLN A 414 -12.75 -11.13 -10.17
C GLN A 414 -14.02 -10.54 -10.78
N PHE A 415 -14.09 -9.20 -10.91
CA PHE A 415 -15.20 -8.52 -11.56
C PHE A 415 -15.26 -8.79 -13.06
N PHE A 416 -14.12 -8.83 -13.76
CA PHE A 416 -14.05 -9.08 -15.21
C PHE A 416 -14.14 -10.56 -15.62
N VAL A 417 -14.04 -11.50 -14.68
CA VAL A 417 -14.13 -12.95 -14.94
C VAL A 417 -15.55 -13.49 -14.71
N LYS A 418 -16.46 -12.66 -14.17
CA LYS A 418 -17.90 -12.91 -14.20
C LYS A 418 -18.48 -12.46 -15.53
#